data_AF-A0A954JHL5-F1
#
_entry.id   AF-A0A954JHL5-F1
#
_cell.length_a   1.000
_cell.length_b   1.000
_cell.length_c   1.000
_cell.angle_alpha   90.00
_cell.angle_beta   90.00
_cell.angle_gamma   90.00
#
_symmetry.space_group_name_H-M   'P 1'
#
loop_
_entity.id
_entity.type
_entity.pdbx_description
1 polymer ?
#
loop_
_entity_poly.entity_id
_entity_poly.type
_entity_poly.pdbx_seq_one_letter_code
_entity_poly.pdbx_strand_id
1 'polypeptide(L)'
;MQFGLCLVATPTTPGRWSKIKREFTKRWLAQGGSEQQVSEGRQRDGRRGVWQPKYWEHTLEDEDDFERHFDYIHFNPVKHGLVTHP
;
A
#
# COMPACT_ATOMS: atom_id res chain seq x y z
N MET A 1 -16.35 5.81 -2.85
CA MET A 1 -15.18 5.01 -3.29
C MET A 1 -15.22 3.68 -2.57
N GLN A 2 -15.85 2.68 -3.18
CA GLN A 2 -15.99 1.35 -2.60
C GLN A 2 -14.73 0.56 -2.98
N PHE A 3 -13.73 0.65 -2.10
CA PHE A 3 -12.66 -0.33 -2.07
C PHE A 3 -13.32 -1.70 -1.89
N GLY A 4 -13.07 -2.63 -2.82
CA GLY A 4 -13.51 -4.02 -2.71
C GLY A 4 -13.21 -4.54 -1.31
N LEU A 5 -14.29 -4.92 -0.64
CA LEU A 5 -14.35 -5.21 0.78
C LEU A 5 -13.72 -6.59 1.04
N CYS A 6 -12.41 -6.64 1.28
CA CYS A 6 -11.84 -7.68 2.13
C CYS A 6 -11.24 -6.99 3.36
N LEU A 7 -12.06 -6.93 4.41
CA LEU A 7 -11.73 -6.39 5.72
C LEU A 7 -10.73 -7.33 6.41
N VAL A 8 -9.43 -7.11 6.23
CA VAL A 8 -8.50 -7.24 7.35
C VAL A 8 -8.37 -5.86 7.98
N ALA A 9 -9.43 -5.44 8.66
CA ALA A 9 -9.38 -4.30 9.56
C ALA A 9 -8.74 -4.74 10.88
N THR A 10 -7.49 -5.18 10.85
CA THR A 10 -6.73 -5.29 12.09
C THR A 10 -6.21 -3.90 12.45
N PRO A 11 -6.43 -3.41 13.68
CA PRO A 11 -5.91 -2.12 14.14
C PRO A 11 -4.37 -2.07 14.15
N THR A 12 -3.72 -3.22 13.93
CA THR A 12 -2.28 -3.42 13.88
C THR A 12 -1.86 -3.95 12.51
N THR A 13 -0.87 -3.30 11.91
CA THR A 13 -0.18 -3.82 10.73
C THR A 13 0.69 -5.02 11.15
N PRO A 14 0.63 -6.18 10.46
CA PRO A 14 1.43 -7.36 10.76
C PRO A 14 2.91 -7.01 10.88
N GLY A 15 3.62 -7.67 11.80
CA GLY A 15 5.02 -7.35 12.08
C GLY A 15 5.92 -7.39 10.84
N ARG A 16 5.63 -8.28 9.88
CA ARG A 16 6.33 -8.36 8.58
C ARG A 16 6.18 -7.05 7.78
N TRP A 17 4.95 -6.61 7.53
CA TRP A 17 4.68 -5.37 6.81
C TRP A 17 5.23 -4.14 7.51
N SER A 18 5.13 -4.10 8.85
CA SER A 18 5.71 -3.03 9.66
C SER A 18 7.23 -2.93 9.49
N LYS A 19 7.94 -4.07 9.47
CA LYS A 19 9.39 -4.11 9.22
C LYS A 19 9.73 -3.66 7.80
N ILE A 20 9.02 -4.17 6.78
CA ILE A 20 9.26 -3.78 5.37
C ILE A 20 9.07 -2.28 5.18
N LYS A 21 7.91 -1.73 5.59
CA LYS A 21 7.62 -0.30 5.45
C LYS A 21 8.67 0.55 6.19
N ARG A 22 9.10 0.13 7.38
CA ARG A 22 10.12 0.83 8.17
C ARG A 22 11.49 0.82 7.49
N GLU A 23 12.02 -0.35 7.14
CA GLU A 23 13.37 -0.45 6.56
C GLU A 23 13.47 0.24 5.21
N PHE A 24 12.43 0.13 4.37
CA PHE A 24 12.36 0.88 3.12
C PHE A 24 12.37 2.39 3.38
N THR A 25 11.48 2.88 4.25
CA THR A 25 11.38 4.33 4.56
C THR A 25 12.71 4.86 5.06
N LYS A 26 13.39 4.13 5.95
CA LYS A 26 14.72 4.50 6.46
C LYS A 26 15.75 4.65 5.33
N ARG A 27 15.82 3.67 4.42
CA ARG A 27 16.78 3.69 3.30
C ARG A 27 16.43 4.76 2.26
N TRP A 28 15.16 4.93 1.93
CA TRP A 28 14.66 5.94 1.01
C TRP A 28 15.06 7.35 1.44
N LEU A 29 14.79 7.69 2.70
CA LEU A 29 15.14 8.99 3.26
C LEU A 29 16.66 9.20 3.37
N ALA A 30 17.42 8.14 3.70
CA ALA A 30 18.88 8.21 3.75
C ALA A 30 19.51 8.49 2.37
N GLN A 31 18.82 8.12 1.28
CA GLN A 31 19.24 8.40 -0.09
C GLN A 31 18.71 9.74 -0.63
N GLY A 32 18.12 10.58 0.24
CA GLY A 32 17.58 11.88 -0.16
C GLY A 32 16.16 11.83 -0.74
N GLY A 33 15.46 10.71 -0.59
CA GLY A 33 14.06 10.60 -1.00
C GLY A 33 13.14 11.53 -0.20
N SER A 34 12.09 12.03 -0.84
CA SER A 34 11.06 12.87 -0.21
C SER A 34 9.85 12.05 0.24
N GLU A 35 9.06 12.59 1.16
CA GLU A 35 7.77 12.01 1.57
C GLU A 35 6.63 13.03 1.45
N GLN A 36 5.40 12.55 1.32
CA GLN A 36 4.23 13.42 1.27
C GLN A 36 3.98 14.08 2.63
N GLN A 37 3.38 15.28 2.61
CA GLN A 37 2.89 15.91 3.82
C GLN A 37 1.79 15.05 4.45
N VAL A 38 1.86 14.87 5.77
CA VAL A 38 0.89 14.10 6.54
C VAL A 38 0.27 14.97 7.63
N SER A 39 -1.00 14.75 7.93
CA SER A 39 -1.70 15.42 9.03
C SER A 39 -0.96 15.25 10.35
N GLU A 40 -1.05 16.21 11.26
CA GLU A 40 -0.42 16.15 12.59
C GLU A 40 -0.75 14.87 13.36
N GLY A 41 -2.00 14.39 13.28
CA GLY A 41 -2.40 13.13 13.92
C GLY A 41 -1.58 11.92 13.44
N ARG A 42 -1.32 11.83 12.14
CA ARG A 42 -0.46 10.78 11.57
C ARG A 42 0.99 10.94 12.01
N GLN A 43 1.49 12.17 12.11
CA GLN A 43 2.85 12.44 12.59
C GLN A 43 3.02 11.99 14.05
N ARG A 44 2.06 12.30 14.92
CA ARG A 44 2.06 11.84 16.33
C ARG A 44 2.02 10.32 16.44
N ASP A 45 1.29 9.65 15.55
CA ASP A 45 1.24 8.18 15.47
C ASP A 45 2.52 7.56 14.87
N GLY A 46 3.54 8.36 14.51
CA GLY A 46 4.75 7.90 13.84
C GLY A 46 4.53 7.42 12.40
N ARG A 47 3.37 7.72 11.81
CA ARG A 47 3.02 7.33 10.43
C ARG A 47 3.61 8.34 9.44
N ARG A 48 4.45 7.82 8.54
CA ARG A 48 5.22 8.59 7.55
C ARG A 48 4.46 8.75 6.22
N GLY A 49 4.85 9.75 5.44
CA GLY A 49 4.20 10.10 4.16
C GLY A 49 4.71 9.31 2.96
N VAL A 50 5.55 8.30 3.18
CA VAL A 50 6.11 7.45 2.12
C VAL A 50 5.11 6.39 1.65
N TRP A 51 4.31 5.84 2.56
CA TRP A 51 3.41 4.73 2.28
C TRP A 51 1.95 5.10 2.53
N GLN A 52 1.04 4.46 1.78
CA GLN A 52 -0.37 4.45 2.17
C GLN A 52 -0.56 3.76 3.53
N PRO A 53 -1.52 4.21 4.36
CA PRO A 53 -1.71 3.66 5.71
C PRO A 53 -2.11 2.18 5.71
N LYS A 54 -3.00 1.81 4.78
CA LYS A 54 -3.48 0.44 4.65
C LYS A 54 -2.47 -0.42 3.91
N TYR A 55 -2.59 -1.72 4.08
CA TYR A 55 -1.90 -2.72 3.28
C TYR A 55 -2.94 -3.76 2.86
N TRP A 56 -2.63 -4.50 1.80
CA TRP A 56 -3.42 -5.63 1.35
C TRP A 56 -2.46 -6.79 1.11
N GLU A 57 -2.82 -7.97 1.58
CA GLU A 57 -2.08 -9.19 1.30
C GLU A 57 -3.08 -10.28 0.92
N HIS A 58 -2.73 -11.03 -0.11
CA HIS A 58 -3.48 -12.16 -0.60
C HIS A 58 -2.48 -13.22 -1.03
N THR A 59 -2.73 -14.46 -0.62
CA THR A 59 -1.92 -15.59 -1.04
C THR A 59 -2.56 -16.13 -2.32
N LEU A 60 -1.81 -16.15 -3.40
CA LEU A 60 -2.28 -16.73 -4.66
C LEU A 60 -2.49 -18.23 -4.49
N GLU A 61 -3.67 -18.70 -4.89
CA GLU A 61 -4.07 -20.09 -4.68
C GLU A 61 -3.89 -20.95 -5.94
N ASP A 62 -4.11 -20.37 -7.12
CA ASP A 62 -3.99 -21.03 -8.43
C ASP A 62 -3.66 -20.05 -9.56
N GLU A 63 -3.53 -20.57 -10.78
CA GLU A 63 -3.20 -19.79 -11.99
C GLU A 63 -4.30 -18.77 -12.33
N ASP A 64 -5.57 -19.19 -12.28
CA ASP A 64 -6.69 -18.29 -12.58
C ASP A 64 -6.76 -17.14 -11.55
N ASP A 65 -6.42 -17.42 -10.30
CA ASP A 65 -6.31 -16.43 -9.24
C ASP A 65 -5.15 -15.46 -9.46
N PHE A 66 -4.02 -15.96 -9.94
CA PHE A 66 -2.92 -15.11 -10.37
C PHE A 66 -3.34 -14.17 -11.50
N GLU A 67 -3.98 -14.67 -12.56
CA GLU A 67 -4.42 -13.85 -13.70
C GLU A 67 -5.37 -12.72 -13.25
N ARG A 68 -6.39 -13.05 -12.44
CA ARG A 68 -7.33 -12.06 -11.90
C ARG A 68 -6.63 -10.97 -11.09
N HIS A 69 -5.69 -11.35 -10.22
CA HIS A 69 -4.98 -10.41 -9.37
C HIS A 69 -3.96 -9.58 -10.14
N PHE A 70 -3.31 -10.16 -11.14
CA PHE A 70 -2.42 -9.48 -12.05
C PHE A 70 -3.17 -8.38 -12.80
N ASP A 71 -4.29 -8.72 -13.44
CA ASP A 71 -5.13 -7.77 -14.16
C ASP A 71 -5.61 -6.66 -13.23
N TYR A 72 -6.06 -7.01 -12.03
CA TYR A 72 -6.54 -6.02 -11.07
C TYR A 72 -5.46 -4.97 -10.75
N ILE A 73 -4.22 -5.37 -10.50
CA ILE A 73 -3.12 -4.43 -10.16
C ILE A 73 -2.84 -3.45 -11.30
N HIS A 74 -2.84 -3.92 -12.56
CA HIS A 74 -2.52 -3.10 -13.73
C HIS A 74 -3.68 -2.18 -14.14
N PHE A 75 -4.91 -2.66 -14.05
CA PHE A 75 -6.08 -1.87 -14.45
C PHE A 75 -6.58 -0.91 -13.38
N ASN A 76 -6.25 -1.11 -12.10
CA ASN A 76 -6.77 -0.26 -11.02
C ASN A 76 -6.38 1.23 -11.16
N PRO A 77 -5.15 1.60 -11.55
CA PRO A 77 -4.80 2.99 -11.87
C PRO A 77 -5.66 3.60 -12.98
N VAL A 78 -5.92 2.86 -14.07
CA VAL A 78 -6.75 3.30 -15.19
C VAL A 78 -8.20 3.49 -14.75
N LYS A 79 -8.75 2.50 -14.04
CA LYS A 79 -10.10 2.55 -13.46
C LYS A 79 -10.32 3.76 -12.56
N HIS A 80 -9.27 4.19 -11.86
CA HIS A 80 -9.30 5.36 -10.98
C HIS A 80 -8.84 6.67 -11.65
N GLY A 81 -8.55 6.65 -12.95
CA GLY A 81 -8.16 7.84 -13.71
C GLY A 81 -6.79 8.41 -13.33
N LEU A 82 -5.91 7.60 -12.72
CA LEU A 82 -4.55 8.01 -12.37
C LEU A 82 -3.62 7.99 -13.59
N VAL A 83 -3.93 7.13 -14.57
CA VAL A 83 -3.21 6.95 -15.84
C VAL A 83 -4.22 6.63 -16.95
N THR A 84 -3.83 6.77 -18.20
CA THR A 84 -4.71 6.52 -19.36
C THR A 84 -4.66 5.08 -19.87
N HIS A 85 -3.59 4.34 -19.60
CA HIS A 85 -3.34 2.98 -20.06
C HIS A 85 -2.62 2.18 -18.94
N PRO A 86 -2.80 0.84 -18.86
CA PRO A 86 -2.12 -0.02 -17.88
C PRO A 86 -0.59 -0.02 -18.04
#